data_AF-A0A4V0I5K6-F1
#
_entry.id   AF-A0A4V0I5K6-F1
#
_cell.length_a   1.000
_cell.length_b   1.000
_cell.length_c   1.000
_cell.angle_alpha   90.00
_cell.angle_beta   90.00
_cell.angle_gamma   90.00
#
_symmetry.space_group_name_H-M   'P 1'
#
loop_
_entity.id
_entity.type
_entity.pdbx_description
1 polymer ?
#
loop_
_entity_poly.entity_id
_entity_poly.type
_entity_poly.pdbx_seq_one_letter_code
_entity_poly.pdbx_strand_id
1 'polypeptide(L)' 'MSGPTNADRAGWARNALAMFTAETFGGEHPDAMHDDDLEAAVTDLICDLLHLAERSGFDPQRVLERASSHYRTKTLLED' A
#
# COMPACT_ATOMS: atom_id res chain seq x y z
N MET A 1 -2.46 20.05 16.17
CA MET A 1 -2.86 19.59 14.83
C MET A 1 -3.23 18.13 14.94
N SER A 2 -4.45 17.75 14.58
CA SER A 2 -4.79 16.33 14.41
C SER A 2 -4.08 15.83 13.15
N GLY A 3 -3.35 14.72 13.25
CA GLY A 3 -2.73 14.08 12.09
C GLY A 3 -3.78 13.39 11.21
N PRO A 4 -3.38 12.85 10.05
CA PRO A 4 -4.29 12.11 9.18
C PRO A 4 -4.72 10.78 9.81
N THR A 5 -6.01 10.49 9.66
CA THR A 5 -6.71 9.30 10.19
C THR A 5 -6.34 8.03 9.43
N ASN A 6 -6.70 6.84 9.94
CA ASN A 6 -6.56 5.62 9.16
C ASN A 6 -7.45 5.61 7.91
N ALA A 7 -8.62 6.26 7.94
CA ALA A 7 -9.47 6.40 6.76
C ALA A 7 -8.80 7.23 5.65
N ASP A 8 -8.14 8.33 6.01
CA ASP A 8 -7.37 9.14 5.04
C ASP A 8 -6.25 8.31 4.40
N ARG A 9 -5.51 7.53 5.22
CA ARG A 9 -4.42 6.67 4.77
C ARG A 9 -4.91 5.56 3.84
N ALA A 10 -6.04 4.94 4.17
CA ALA A 10 -6.67 3.93 3.33
C ALA A 10 -7.12 4.53 1.98
N GLY A 11 -7.71 5.74 2.00
CA GLY A 11 -8.07 6.47 0.79
C GLY A 11 -6.87 6.77 -0.12
N TRP A 12 -5.75 7.20 0.45
CA TRP A 12 -4.52 7.44 -0.33
C TRP A 12 -3.93 6.16 -0.90
N ALA A 13 -3.89 5.08 -0.11
CA ALA A 13 -3.42 3.77 -0.58
C ALA A 13 -4.30 3.26 -1.74
N ARG A 14 -5.62 3.44 -1.65
CA ARG A 14 -6.56 3.06 -2.71
C ARG A 14 -6.34 3.84 -4.00
N ASN A 15 -6.07 5.15 -3.91
CA ASN A 15 -5.75 5.96 -5.09
C ASN A 15 -4.44 5.50 -5.76
N ALA A 16 -3.43 5.16 -4.97
CA ALA A 16 -2.18 4.61 -5.51
C ALA A 16 -2.41 3.26 -6.19
N LEU A 17 -3.20 2.39 -5.57
CA LEU A 17 -3.55 1.08 -6.13
C LEU A 17 -4.34 1.21 -7.42
N ALA A 18 -5.29 2.15 -7.51
CA ALA A 18 -6.07 2.39 -8.74
C ALA A 18 -5.19 2.84 -9.92
N MET A 19 -4.18 3.67 -9.66
CA MET A 19 -3.21 4.03 -10.70
C MET A 19 -2.33 2.84 -11.10
N PHE A 20 -1.92 2.04 -10.12
CA PHE A 20 -1.10 0.86 -10.37
C PHE A 20 -1.85 -0.18 -11.22
N THR A 21 -3.05 -0.58 -10.82
CA THR A 21 -3.85 -1.61 -11.51
C THR A 21 -4.27 -1.17 -12.90
N ALA A 22 -4.48 0.14 -13.12
CA ALA A 22 -4.73 0.67 -14.45
C ALA A 22 -3.58 0.39 -15.43
N GLU A 23 -2.33 0.37 -14.95
CA GLU A 23 -1.13 0.13 -15.76
C GLU A 23 -0.74 -1.36 -15.83
N THR A 24 -1.00 -2.14 -14.76
CA THR A 24 -0.45 -3.50 -14.61
C THR A 24 -1.49 -4.62 -14.66
N PHE A 25 -2.77 -4.32 -14.39
CA PHE A 25 -3.90 -5.28 -14.37
C PHE A 25 -4.94 -4.94 -15.44
N GLY A 26 -4.49 -4.70 -16.67
CA GLY A 26 -5.39 -4.57 -17.83
C GLY A 26 -6.34 -3.38 -17.79
N GLY A 27 -6.05 -2.34 -17.00
CA GLY A 27 -6.92 -1.16 -16.87
C GLY A 27 -7.98 -1.28 -15.77
N GLU A 28 -7.96 -2.36 -14.97
CA GLU A 28 -8.98 -2.57 -13.94
C GLU A 28 -8.86 -1.59 -12.77
N HIS A 29 -10.02 -1.23 -12.22
CA HIS A 29 -10.10 -0.44 -10.99
C HIS A 29 -10.25 -1.39 -9.79
N PRO A 30 -9.60 -1.13 -8.63
CA PRO A 30 -9.61 -2.03 -7.48
C PRO A 30 -11.00 -2.45 -6.97
N ASP A 31 -12.01 -1.60 -7.17
CA ASP A 31 -13.40 -1.89 -6.76
C ASP A 31 -14.12 -2.93 -7.63
N ALA A 32 -13.59 -3.22 -8.82
CA ALA A 32 -14.19 -4.13 -9.78
C ALA A 32 -13.43 -5.45 -9.92
N MET A 33 -12.28 -5.56 -9.26
CA MET A 33 -11.41 -6.74 -9.31
C MET A 33 -12.00 -7.87 -8.46
N HIS A 34 -11.69 -9.11 -8.85
CA HIS A 34 -11.89 -10.26 -7.98
C HIS A 34 -10.95 -10.18 -6.76
N ASP A 35 -11.36 -10.71 -5.60
CA ASP A 35 -10.59 -10.60 -4.35
C ASP A 35 -9.15 -11.13 -4.50
N ASP A 36 -8.97 -12.27 -5.18
CA ASP A 36 -7.64 -12.85 -5.43
C ASP A 36 -6.74 -11.93 -6.29
N ASP A 37 -7.30 -11.28 -7.32
CA ASP A 37 -6.57 -10.36 -8.18
C ASP A 37 -6.26 -9.06 -7.44
N LEU A 38 -7.16 -8.62 -6.56
CA LEU A 38 -6.95 -7.46 -5.71
C LEU A 38 -5.82 -7.70 -4.70
N GLU A 39 -5.78 -8.88 -4.07
CA GLU A 39 -4.68 -9.27 -3.18
C GLU A 39 -3.34 -9.35 -3.92
N ALA A 40 -3.32 -9.92 -5.13
CA ALA A 40 -2.15 -9.96 -5.98
C ALA A 40 -1.67 -8.54 -6.32
N ALA A 41 -2.57 -7.65 -6.74
CA ALA A 41 -2.23 -6.26 -7.05
C ALA A 41 -1.67 -5.49 -5.85
N VAL A 42 -2.21 -5.69 -4.66
CA VAL A 42 -1.66 -5.09 -3.42
C VAL A 42 -0.24 -5.61 -3.16
N THR A 43 -0.03 -6.91 -3.34
CA THR A 43 1.27 -7.55 -3.11
C THR A 43 2.32 -7.04 -4.09
N ASP A 44 1.96 -6.94 -5.38
CA ASP A 44 2.85 -6.44 -6.43
C ASP A 44 3.18 -4.96 -6.22
N LEU A 45 2.20 -4.14 -5.82
CA LEU A 45 2.45 -2.72 -5.50
C LEU A 45 3.42 -2.58 -4.30
N ILE A 46 3.29 -3.44 -3.28
CA ILE A 46 4.25 -3.46 -2.17
C ILE A 46 5.65 -3.86 -2.68
N CYS A 47 5.75 -4.87 -3.56
CA CYS A 47 7.00 -5.31 -4.15
C CYS A 47 7.70 -4.16 -4.91
N ASP A 48 6.96 -3.44 -5.75
CA ASP A 48 7.49 -2.31 -6.52
C ASP A 48 7.95 -1.15 -5.64
N LEU A 49 7.23 -0.87 -4.53
CA LEU A 49 7.67 0.11 -3.54
C LEU A 49 8.96 -0.30 -2.83
N LEU A 50 9.16 -1.60 -2.58
CA LEU A 50 10.39 -2.12 -2.00
C LEU A 50 11.56 -2.03 -2.98
N HIS A 51 11.34 -2.34 -4.27
CA HIS A 51 12.33 -2.11 -5.32
C HIS A 51 12.69 -0.62 -5.45
N LEU A 52 11.71 0.28 -5.35
CA LEU A 52 11.96 1.72 -5.34
C LEU A 52 12.79 2.15 -4.11
N ALA A 53 12.48 1.61 -2.94
CA ALA A 53 13.21 1.89 -1.71
C ALA A 53 14.68 1.45 -1.80
N GLU A 54 14.93 0.24 -2.31
CA GLU A 54 16.29 -0.28 -2.57
C GLU A 54 17.08 0.66 -3.49
N ARG A 55 16.48 1.02 -4.63
CA ARG A 55 17.08 1.94 -5.60
C ARG A 55 17.34 3.33 -5.04
N SER A 56 16.63 3.70 -3.98
CA SER A 56 16.81 4.97 -3.26
C SER A 56 17.84 4.88 -2.13
N GLY A 57 18.51 3.73 -1.97
CA GLY A 57 19.55 3.49 -0.96
C GLY A 57 19.01 3.09 0.41
N PHE A 58 17.74 2.71 0.52
CA PHE A 58 17.16 2.17 1.75
C PHE A 58 17.28 0.64 1.77
N ASP A 59 17.30 0.07 2.97
CA ASP A 59 17.15 -1.38 3.18
C ASP A 59 15.65 -1.75 3.08
N PRO A 60 15.23 -2.51 2.05
CA PRO A 60 13.82 -2.85 1.85
C PRO A 60 13.20 -3.62 3.02
N GLN A 61 13.97 -4.53 3.63
CA GLN A 61 13.50 -5.33 4.77
C GLN A 61 13.19 -4.42 5.95
N ARG A 62 14.12 -3.50 6.25
CA ARG A 62 13.93 -2.51 7.32
C ARG A 62 12.76 -1.56 7.03
N VAL A 63 12.52 -1.19 5.77
CA VAL A 63 11.36 -0.35 5.39
C VAL A 63 10.06 -1.13 5.64
N LEU A 64 9.99 -2.38 5.20
CA LEU A 64 8.83 -3.25 5.39
C LEU A 64 8.52 -3.43 6.88
N GLU A 65 9.53 -3.77 7.70
CA GLU A 65 9.37 -3.95 9.15
C GLU A 65 8.81 -2.70 9.83
N ARG A 66 9.31 -1.51 9.46
CA ARG A 66 8.82 -0.24 9.99
C ARG A 66 7.38 0.06 9.53
N ALA A 67 7.06 -0.19 8.27
CA ALA A 67 5.70 -0.02 7.74
C ALA A 67 4.72 -0.93 8.48
N SER A 68 5.04 -2.21 8.64
CA SER A 68 4.23 -3.18 9.39
C SER A 68 4.10 -2.82 10.88
N SER A 69 5.14 -2.26 11.50
CA SER A 69 5.04 -1.73 12.87
C SER A 69 4.08 -0.53 12.94
N HIS A 70 4.17 0.42 12.00
CA HIS A 70 3.27 1.58 11.97
C HIS A 70 1.82 1.18 11.76
N TYR A 71 1.54 0.22 10.88
CA TYR A 71 0.21 -0.33 10.68
C TYR A 71 -0.35 -0.85 12.00
N ARG A 72 0.36 -1.78 12.66
CA ARG A 72 -0.07 -2.36 13.95
C ARG A 72 -0.30 -1.32 15.05
N THR A 73 0.59 -0.34 15.21
CA THR A 73 0.46 0.66 16.29
C THR A 73 -0.67 1.66 16.03
N LYS A 74 -0.91 2.05 14.76
CA LYS A 74 -1.96 3.02 14.43
C LYS A 74 -3.35 2.41 14.42
N THR A 75 -3.48 1.10 14.24
CA THR A 75 -4.75 0.38 14.45
C THR A 75 -5.14 0.39 15.94
N LEU A 76 -4.19 0.21 16.86
CA LEU A 76 -4.45 0.18 18.31
C LEU A 76 -4.80 1.54 18.95
N LEU A 77 -4.67 2.65 18.21
CA LEU A 77 -4.92 4.01 18.70
C LEU A 77 -6.24 4.61 18.18
N GLU A 78 -6.95 3.90 17.31
CA GLU A 78 -8.21 4.36 16.70
C GLU A 78 -9.41 3.43 17.00
N ASP A 79 -9.27 2.48 17.93
CA ASP A 79 -10.37 1.69 18.53
C ASP A 79 -10.95 2.34 19.80
#